data_AF-A0A1Y1WP10-F1
#
_entry.id   AF-A0A1Y1WP10-F1
#
_cell.length_a   1.000
_cell.length_b   1.000
_cell.length_c   1.000
_cell.angle_alpha   90.00
_cell.angle_beta   90.00
_cell.angle_gamma   90.00
#
_symmetry.space_group_name_H-M   'P 1'
#
loop_
_entity.id
_entity.type
_entity.pdbx_description
1 polymer ?
#
loop_
_entity_poly.entity_id
_entity_poly.type
_entity_poly.pdbx_seq_one_letter_code
_entity_poly.pdbx_strand_id
1 'polypeptide(L)'
;MPPTEQLSEYEQQRLENIRRNREILQSLNIGDGPLLGAAPARIRGESADEVTKAEEQVIESNDATEFYHLPTEHFSTDVVKKAVHVDGHYTGWVEPGVMQRLGIKGSATEAWESEGGGKFSFKDPLGTGKKISKRALPAGQSAAKYVSSQMLRKNPNAYFYRNTEPGVDQWTGDWTDEERDLFIETATEFGCGDKWGLFSTYIPHRVGYQCSNFYRQCIIPEGWVIDDNYRLDSGGKAVYVGNHKRRGAK
;
A
#
# COMPACT_ATOMS: atom_id res chain seq x y z
N MET A 1 33.68 -32.87 -9.06
CA MET A 1 33.06 -32.38 -7.81
C MET A 1 32.41 -31.03 -8.14
N PRO A 2 31.09 -30.86 -7.99
CA PRO A 2 30.47 -29.56 -8.20
C PRO A 2 30.98 -28.57 -7.13
N PRO A 3 31.16 -27.27 -7.47
CA PRO A 3 31.59 -26.27 -6.52
C PRO A 3 30.49 -26.01 -5.49
N THR A 4 30.84 -25.99 -4.20
CA THR A 4 29.96 -25.53 -3.12
C THR A 4 29.66 -24.05 -3.30
N GLU A 5 28.43 -23.75 -3.70
CA GLU A 5 27.87 -22.41 -3.85
C GLU A 5 27.83 -21.73 -2.48
N GLN A 6 28.66 -20.69 -2.29
CA GLN A 6 28.63 -19.89 -1.08
C GLN A 6 27.43 -18.94 -1.15
N LEU A 7 26.50 -19.09 -0.20
CA LEU A 7 25.31 -18.25 -0.09
C LEU A 7 25.68 -16.77 0.02
N SER A 8 25.00 -15.93 -0.76
CA SER A 8 25.16 -14.47 -0.72
C SER A 8 24.86 -13.92 0.68
N GLU A 9 25.47 -12.80 1.07
CA GLU A 9 25.17 -12.08 2.33
C GLU A 9 23.67 -11.79 2.48
N TYR A 10 22.97 -11.53 1.36
CA TYR A 10 21.52 -11.38 1.32
C TYR A 10 20.79 -12.69 1.67
N GLU A 11 21.24 -13.82 1.14
CA GLU A 11 20.64 -15.13 1.42
C GLU A 11 20.89 -15.55 2.87
N GLN A 12 22.06 -15.23 3.41
CA GLN A 12 22.37 -15.42 4.83
C GLN A 12 21.44 -14.58 5.71
N GLN A 13 21.25 -13.30 5.39
CA GLN A 13 20.34 -12.41 6.11
C GLN A 13 18.87 -12.86 5.99
N ARG A 14 18.46 -13.34 4.81
CA ARG A 14 17.12 -13.92 4.56
C ARG A 14 16.91 -15.16 5.43
N LEU A 15 17.89 -16.07 5.47
CA LEU A 15 17.84 -17.29 6.28
C LEU A 15 17.81 -16.98 7.78
N GLU A 16 18.55 -15.97 8.23
CA GLU A 16 18.53 -15.54 9.63
C GLU A 16 17.19 -14.91 10.02
N ASN A 17 16.59 -14.12 9.14
CA ASN A 17 15.24 -13.57 9.34
C ASN A 17 14.18 -14.69 9.37
N ILE A 18 14.29 -15.68 8.48
CA ILE A 18 13.44 -16.88 8.47
C ILE A 18 13.57 -17.63 9.80
N ARG A 19 14.79 -17.85 10.27
CA ARG A 19 15.05 -18.52 11.57
C ARG A 19 14.41 -17.75 12.72
N ARG A 20 14.61 -16.43 12.80
CA ARG A 20 14.07 -15.59 13.87
C ARG A 20 12.54 -15.56 13.88
N ASN A 21 11.93 -15.46 12.70
CA ASN A 21 10.47 -15.50 12.56
C ASN A 21 9.92 -16.88 12.96
N ARG A 22 10.64 -17.97 12.62
CA ARG A 22 10.27 -19.34 13.04
C ARG A 22 10.37 -19.54 14.55
N GLU A 23 11.39 -18.98 15.21
CA GLU A 23 11.53 -19.01 16.67
C GLU A 23 10.37 -18.26 17.36
N ILE A 24 9.95 -17.11 16.81
CA ILE A 24 8.78 -16.36 17.30
C ILE A 24 7.48 -17.16 17.09
N LEU A 25 7.28 -17.78 15.94
CA LEU A 25 6.10 -18.60 15.66
C LEU A 25 6.04 -19.88 16.52
N GLN A 26 7.19 -20.50 16.79
CA GLN A 26 7.30 -21.63 17.72
C GLN A 26 6.95 -21.20 19.16
N SER A 27 7.34 -19.99 19.59
CA SER A 27 6.91 -19.44 20.88
C SER A 27 5.41 -19.12 20.97
N LEU A 28 4.73 -19.03 19.82
CA LEU A 28 3.31 -18.69 19.70
C LEU A 28 2.43 -19.89 19.32
N ASN A 29 3.02 -21.09 19.14
CA ASN A 29 2.35 -22.37 18.92
C ASN A 29 1.45 -22.43 17.66
N ILE A 30 1.90 -21.83 16.55
CA ILE A 30 1.18 -21.83 15.24
C ILE A 30 2.10 -22.46 14.18
N GLY A 31 1.62 -23.53 13.52
CA GLY A 31 2.41 -24.44 12.67
C GLY A 31 2.70 -23.98 11.23
N ASP A 32 3.76 -24.57 10.67
CA ASP A 32 4.49 -24.25 9.42
C ASP A 32 3.73 -24.57 8.10
N GLY A 33 3.91 -23.72 7.08
CA GLY A 33 3.54 -23.96 5.67
C GLY A 33 4.66 -23.58 4.69
N PRO A 34 4.72 -24.15 3.45
CA PRO A 34 5.93 -24.18 2.64
C PRO A 34 6.08 -23.03 1.63
N LEU A 35 7.35 -22.67 1.33
CA LEU A 35 7.81 -21.58 0.44
C LEU A 35 8.30 -22.08 -0.94
N LEU A 36 7.96 -21.37 -2.02
CA LEU A 36 8.60 -21.34 -3.36
C LEU A 36 8.49 -19.90 -3.89
N GLY A 37 9.40 -19.24 -4.63
CA GLY A 37 10.71 -19.55 -5.19
C GLY A 37 10.98 -18.68 -6.46
N ALA A 38 11.94 -17.73 -6.36
CA ALA A 38 12.73 -17.03 -7.40
C ALA A 38 12.21 -15.78 -8.18
N ALA A 39 13.15 -14.86 -8.44
CA ALA A 39 13.08 -13.46 -8.96
C ALA A 39 13.65 -13.34 -10.41
N PRO A 40 13.87 -12.18 -11.12
CA PRO A 40 14.33 -10.84 -10.62
C PRO A 40 13.90 -9.53 -11.37
N ALA A 41 14.01 -8.36 -10.69
CA ALA A 41 14.69 -7.09 -11.11
C ALA A 41 14.48 -5.99 -10.04
N ARG A 42 15.30 -4.91 -10.04
CA ARG A 42 15.60 -4.02 -8.89
C ARG A 42 15.03 -2.60 -9.06
N ILE A 43 14.28 -2.13 -8.06
CA ILE A 43 14.20 -0.70 -7.68
C ILE A 43 14.58 -0.54 -6.20
N ARG A 44 15.54 0.33 -5.93
CA ARG A 44 16.10 0.62 -4.60
C ARG A 44 15.07 1.43 -3.80
N GLY A 45 14.47 0.82 -2.78
CA GLY A 45 13.52 1.50 -1.89
C GLY A 45 14.22 2.47 -0.94
N GLU A 46 13.93 3.76 -1.06
CA GLU A 46 14.25 4.77 -0.05
C GLU A 46 13.28 4.68 1.14
N SER A 47 13.76 5.12 2.31
CA SER A 47 13.08 4.91 3.59
C SER A 47 11.83 5.79 3.76
N ALA A 48 10.80 5.25 4.43
CA ALA A 48 9.49 5.88 4.60
C ALA A 48 9.50 7.22 5.37
N ASP A 49 10.59 7.54 6.09
CA ASP A 49 10.71 8.76 6.88
C ASP A 49 11.35 9.93 6.10
N GLU A 50 12.09 9.65 5.02
CA GLU A 50 12.72 10.67 4.17
C GLU A 50 11.74 11.24 3.14
N VAL A 51 10.84 10.41 2.60
CA VAL A 51 9.83 10.83 1.62
C VAL A 51 8.86 11.86 2.22
N THR A 52 8.40 11.66 3.45
CA THR A 52 7.44 12.57 4.12
C THR A 52 8.00 13.95 4.43
N LYS A 53 9.33 14.08 4.61
CA LYS A 53 9.96 15.39 4.88
C LYS A 53 10.29 16.15 3.60
N ALA A 54 10.59 15.45 2.51
CA ALA A 54 10.78 16.08 1.21
C ALA A 54 9.47 16.65 0.65
N GLU A 55 8.32 16.03 0.96
CA GLU A 55 7.02 16.45 0.45
C GLU A 55 6.48 17.76 1.06
N GLU A 56 6.86 18.11 2.30
CA GLU A 56 6.36 19.32 2.99
C GLU A 56 7.17 20.59 2.65
N GLN A 57 8.39 20.46 2.10
CA GLN A 57 9.28 21.59 1.78
C GLN A 57 9.27 22.04 0.32
N VAL A 58 8.59 21.32 -0.59
CA VAL A 58 8.59 21.65 -2.04
C VAL A 58 7.45 22.60 -2.45
N ILE A 59 6.65 23.11 -1.51
CA ILE A 59 5.51 23.99 -1.83
C ILE A 59 5.90 25.47 -1.97
N GLU A 60 7.13 25.87 -1.64
CA GLU A 60 7.59 27.24 -1.87
C GLU A 60 8.57 27.33 -3.04
N SER A 61 8.12 28.05 -4.07
CA SER A 61 8.81 28.48 -5.29
C SER A 61 8.96 27.44 -6.41
N ASN A 62 8.05 27.54 -7.40
CA ASN A 62 8.46 27.56 -8.79
C ASN A 62 7.44 28.36 -9.62
N ASP A 63 7.83 29.61 -9.87
CA ASP A 63 7.33 30.45 -10.94
C ASP A 63 7.90 29.92 -12.26
N ALA A 64 7.26 28.90 -12.81
CA ALA A 64 7.45 28.43 -14.17
C ALA A 64 6.12 27.82 -14.61
N THR A 65 5.61 28.30 -15.75
CA THR A 65 4.38 27.83 -16.38
C THR A 65 4.55 26.37 -16.84
N GLU A 66 4.56 25.42 -15.90
CA GLU A 66 4.51 24.00 -16.19
C GLU A 66 3.12 23.72 -16.78
N PHE A 67 3.10 23.42 -18.09
CA PHE A 67 1.87 23.01 -18.77
C PHE A 67 1.50 21.62 -18.28
N TYR A 68 0.54 21.56 -17.36
CA TYR A 68 -0.08 20.33 -16.93
C TYR A 68 -1.15 19.93 -17.95
N HIS A 69 -0.97 18.76 -18.58
CA HIS A 69 -1.92 18.22 -19.53
C HIS A 69 -3.00 17.42 -18.82
N LEU A 70 -4.24 17.54 -19.29
CA LEU A 70 -5.29 16.60 -18.90
C LEU A 70 -4.89 15.20 -19.38
N PRO A 71 -5.14 14.13 -18.59
CA PRO A 71 -4.84 12.77 -19.05
C PRO A 71 -5.49 12.46 -20.41
N THR A 72 -6.69 12.98 -20.66
CA THR A 72 -7.42 12.83 -21.93
C THR A 72 -6.78 13.53 -23.12
N GLU A 73 -5.96 14.55 -22.87
CA GLU A 73 -5.21 15.29 -23.91
C GLU A 73 -3.81 14.70 -24.13
N HIS A 74 -3.24 14.06 -23.09
CA HIS A 74 -1.92 13.46 -23.15
C HIS A 74 -1.92 12.12 -23.89
N PHE A 75 -2.95 11.30 -23.68
CA PHE A 75 -3.06 9.98 -24.31
C PHE A 75 -3.85 9.99 -25.60
N SER A 76 -3.60 9.00 -26.46
CA SER A 76 -4.39 8.81 -27.69
C SER A 76 -5.84 8.44 -27.34
N THR A 77 -6.77 8.75 -28.25
CA THR A 77 -8.20 8.46 -28.04
C THR A 77 -8.48 6.97 -27.81
N ASP A 78 -7.66 6.07 -28.36
CA ASP A 78 -7.81 4.62 -28.14
C ASP A 78 -7.37 4.19 -26.75
N VAL A 79 -6.33 4.81 -26.18
CA VAL A 79 -5.89 4.57 -24.80
C VAL A 79 -6.96 5.06 -23.84
N VAL A 80 -7.44 6.29 -24.00
CA VAL A 80 -8.46 6.89 -23.14
C VAL A 80 -9.76 6.07 -23.13
N LYS A 81 -10.16 5.48 -24.27
CA LYS A 81 -11.35 4.62 -24.36
C LYS A 81 -11.21 3.27 -23.66
N LYS A 82 -9.98 2.74 -23.58
CA LYS A 82 -9.69 1.44 -22.94
C LYS A 82 -9.37 1.57 -21.46
N ALA A 83 -8.92 2.74 -21.04
CA ALA A 83 -8.54 3.01 -19.65
C ALA A 83 -9.74 2.91 -18.71
N VAL A 84 -9.46 2.55 -17.45
CA VAL A 84 -10.43 2.60 -16.37
C VAL A 84 -10.56 4.06 -15.91
N HIS A 85 -11.78 4.59 -15.84
CA HIS A 85 -12.02 5.96 -15.37
C HIS A 85 -12.43 5.91 -13.90
N VAL A 86 -11.66 6.59 -13.04
CA VAL A 86 -11.90 6.62 -11.59
C VAL A 86 -12.05 8.05 -11.10
N ASP A 87 -12.75 8.22 -9.98
CA ASP A 87 -13.00 9.52 -9.35
C ASP A 87 -12.07 9.82 -8.16
N GLY A 88 -11.08 8.96 -7.95
CA GLY A 88 -10.14 9.02 -6.82
C GLY A 88 -10.66 8.36 -5.54
N HIS A 89 -11.78 7.64 -5.58
CA HIS A 89 -12.35 6.96 -4.42
C HIS A 89 -12.48 5.45 -4.60
N TYR A 90 -12.01 4.72 -3.59
CA TYR A 90 -12.22 3.29 -3.44
C TYR A 90 -13.49 3.04 -2.62
N THR A 91 -14.41 2.24 -3.16
CA THR A 91 -15.70 1.92 -2.54
C THR A 91 -15.78 0.51 -1.95
N GLY A 92 -14.82 -0.34 -2.29
CA GLY A 92 -14.76 -1.72 -1.82
C GLY A 92 -14.39 -1.85 -0.34
N TRP A 93 -14.34 -3.11 0.11
CA TRP A 93 -13.88 -3.49 1.45
C TRP A 93 -12.63 -4.37 1.37
N VAL A 94 -12.29 -5.08 2.44
CA VAL A 94 -11.23 -6.10 2.42
C VAL A 94 -11.68 -7.25 1.50
N GLU A 95 -10.74 -7.89 0.79
CA GLU A 95 -11.01 -9.07 -0.05
C GLU A 95 -11.74 -10.16 0.77
N PRO A 96 -12.86 -10.73 0.26
CA PRO A 96 -13.70 -11.65 1.03
C PRO A 96 -12.97 -12.87 1.63
N GLY A 97 -12.01 -13.45 0.90
CA GLY A 97 -11.16 -14.54 1.37
C GLY A 97 -10.27 -14.10 2.54
N VAL A 98 -9.62 -12.94 2.45
CA VAL A 98 -8.81 -12.33 3.53
C VAL A 98 -9.70 -12.09 4.75
N MET A 99 -10.92 -11.57 4.55
CA MET A 99 -11.86 -11.34 5.64
C MET A 99 -12.17 -12.64 6.40
N GLN A 100 -12.47 -13.71 5.66
CA GLN A 100 -12.79 -15.00 6.24
C GLN A 100 -11.59 -15.59 7.00
N ARG A 101 -10.38 -15.54 6.41
CA ARG A 101 -9.15 -16.06 7.04
C ARG A 101 -8.79 -15.34 8.33
N LEU A 102 -8.95 -14.01 8.36
CA LEU A 102 -8.49 -13.17 9.48
C LEU A 102 -9.60 -12.79 10.47
N GLY A 103 -10.84 -13.17 10.18
CA GLY A 103 -12.01 -12.84 10.98
C GLY A 103 -12.33 -11.35 10.98
N ILE A 104 -12.09 -10.66 9.86
CA ILE A 104 -12.44 -9.25 9.69
C ILE A 104 -13.94 -9.16 9.39
N LYS A 105 -14.61 -8.17 9.98
CA LYS A 105 -16.06 -7.96 9.81
C LYS A 105 -16.43 -7.49 8.41
N GLY A 106 -17.72 -7.64 8.08
CA GLY A 106 -18.30 -7.41 6.75
C GLY A 106 -18.16 -5.98 6.24
N SER A 107 -18.01 -5.02 7.16
CA SER A 107 -17.95 -3.61 6.83
C SER A 107 -17.08 -2.82 7.80
N ALA A 108 -16.73 -1.59 7.40
CA ALA A 108 -16.04 -0.64 8.26
C ALA A 108 -16.79 -0.36 9.56
N THR A 109 -18.12 -0.22 9.47
CA THR A 109 -18.99 0.06 10.59
C THR A 109 -18.97 -1.08 11.60
N GLU A 110 -19.17 -2.32 11.13
CA GLU A 110 -19.15 -3.49 12.01
C GLU A 110 -17.78 -3.72 12.65
N ALA A 111 -16.70 -3.55 11.88
CA ALA A 111 -15.33 -3.65 12.38
C ALA A 111 -15.06 -2.63 13.49
N TRP A 112 -15.49 -1.38 13.30
CA TRP A 112 -15.32 -0.31 14.27
C TRP A 112 -16.15 -0.52 15.54
N GLU A 113 -17.42 -0.90 15.39
CA GLU A 113 -18.34 -1.10 16.52
C GLU A 113 -17.92 -2.29 17.39
N SER A 114 -17.49 -3.40 16.78
CA SER A 114 -17.13 -4.62 17.51
C SER A 114 -15.76 -4.56 18.20
N GLU A 115 -14.78 -3.84 17.66
CA GLU A 115 -13.38 -3.84 18.13
C GLU A 115 -12.99 -2.55 18.89
N GLY A 116 -13.98 -1.92 19.54
CA GLY A 116 -13.74 -0.84 20.49
C GLY A 116 -14.36 0.49 20.10
N GLY A 117 -15.62 0.47 19.66
CA GLY A 117 -16.44 1.63 19.36
C GLY A 117 -16.14 2.84 20.27
N GLY A 118 -15.78 3.95 19.63
CA GLY A 118 -15.34 5.18 20.28
C GLY A 118 -15.08 6.30 19.28
N LYS A 119 -14.49 7.42 19.72
CA LYS A 119 -14.11 8.54 18.84
C LYS A 119 -12.70 8.30 18.30
N PHE A 120 -12.59 8.06 16.99
CA PHE A 120 -11.27 7.99 16.33
C PHE A 120 -10.50 9.29 16.59
N SER A 121 -9.25 9.15 17.01
CA SER A 121 -8.35 10.28 17.27
C SER A 121 -7.01 10.00 16.63
N PHE A 122 -6.53 10.91 15.77
CA PHE A 122 -5.17 10.82 15.22
C PHE A 122 -4.09 10.79 16.31
N LYS A 123 -4.36 11.34 17.50
CA LYS A 123 -3.43 11.34 18.65
C LYS A 123 -3.45 10.04 19.44
N ASP A 124 -4.52 9.27 19.34
CA ASP A 124 -4.72 8.00 20.03
C ASP A 124 -5.43 7.04 19.08
N PRO A 125 -4.70 6.55 18.06
CA PRO A 125 -5.30 5.72 17.03
C PRO A 125 -5.83 4.40 17.60
N LEU A 126 -5.24 3.90 18.71
CA LEU A 126 -5.68 2.70 19.40
C LEU A 126 -6.91 2.93 20.31
N GLY A 127 -7.17 4.18 20.72
CA GLY A 127 -8.26 4.52 21.64
C GLY A 127 -7.97 4.12 23.09
N THR A 128 -6.70 4.01 23.47
CA THR A 128 -6.28 3.50 24.79
C THR A 128 -6.09 4.60 25.84
N GLY A 129 -6.15 5.86 25.43
CA GLY A 129 -5.85 7.03 26.26
C GLY A 129 -4.39 7.16 26.69
N LYS A 130 -3.51 6.25 26.25
CA LYS A 130 -2.10 6.18 26.67
C LYS A 130 -1.16 6.51 25.51
N LYS A 131 -0.20 7.40 25.74
CA LYS A 131 0.91 7.60 24.79
C LYS A 131 1.79 6.35 24.77
N ILE A 132 2.05 5.81 23.58
CA ILE A 132 3.00 4.71 23.42
C ILE A 132 4.40 5.22 23.73
N SER A 133 5.02 4.69 24.78
CA SER A 133 6.41 5.03 25.11
C SER A 133 7.36 4.28 24.17
N LYS A 134 8.51 4.90 23.83
CA LYS A 134 9.56 4.23 23.02
C LYS A 134 10.06 2.91 23.65
N ARG A 135 9.94 2.76 24.97
CA ARG A 135 10.32 1.54 25.71
C ARG A 135 9.32 0.40 25.56
N ALA A 136 8.08 0.69 25.16
CA ALA A 136 7.04 -0.30 24.93
C ALA A 136 7.05 -0.86 23.50
N LEU A 137 7.94 -0.36 22.62
CA LEU A 137 8.05 -0.83 21.25
C LEU A 137 8.95 -2.07 21.20
N PRO A 138 8.55 -3.13 20.46
CA PRO A 138 9.44 -4.22 20.14
C PRO A 138 10.72 -3.72 19.45
N ALA A 139 11.85 -4.35 19.76
CA ALA A 139 13.14 -3.98 19.20
C ALA A 139 13.08 -4.01 17.65
N GLY A 140 13.47 -2.90 17.01
CA GLY A 140 13.49 -2.77 15.55
C GLY A 140 12.16 -2.39 14.89
N GLN A 141 11.07 -2.20 15.65
CA GLN A 141 9.81 -1.68 15.08
C GLN A 141 9.66 -0.17 15.29
N SER A 142 9.26 0.53 14.23
CA SER A 142 8.83 1.92 14.34
C SER A 142 7.49 2.01 15.08
N ALA A 143 7.23 3.13 15.74
CA ALA A 143 5.96 3.36 16.43
C ALA A 143 4.76 3.21 15.47
N ALA A 144 4.90 3.69 14.22
CA ALA A 144 3.87 3.58 13.20
C ALA A 144 3.60 2.11 12.80
N LYS A 145 4.64 1.29 12.63
CA LYS A 145 4.49 -0.12 12.28
C LYS A 145 3.83 -0.90 13.42
N TYR A 146 4.27 -0.66 14.65
CA TYR A 146 3.67 -1.26 15.84
C TYR A 146 2.20 -0.87 16.02
N VAL A 147 1.85 0.42 15.86
CA VAL A 147 0.45 0.86 15.94
C VAL A 147 -0.38 0.20 14.85
N SER A 148 0.10 0.20 13.61
CA SER A 148 -0.63 -0.39 12.48
C SER A 148 -0.88 -1.88 12.66
N SER A 149 0.04 -2.62 13.27
CA SER A 149 -0.10 -4.08 13.48
C SER A 149 -1.25 -4.43 14.44
N GLN A 150 -1.61 -3.52 15.33
CA GLN A 150 -2.74 -3.69 16.25
C GLN A 150 -4.10 -3.32 15.61
N MET A 151 -4.12 -2.78 14.40
CA MET A 151 -5.33 -2.28 13.75
C MET A 151 -6.06 -3.30 12.89
N LEU A 152 -5.56 -4.52 12.75
CA LEU A 152 -6.06 -5.49 11.77
C LEU A 152 -7.59 -5.61 11.74
N ARG A 153 -8.23 -5.75 12.91
CA ARG A 153 -9.69 -5.91 13.00
C ARG A 153 -10.45 -4.59 13.18
N LYS A 154 -9.82 -3.57 13.78
CA LYS A 154 -10.45 -2.27 14.07
C LYS A 154 -10.42 -1.30 12.89
N ASN A 155 -9.29 -1.24 12.21
CA ASN A 155 -9.07 -0.40 11.03
C ASN A 155 -8.17 -1.18 10.04
N PRO A 156 -8.76 -2.10 9.27
CA PRO A 156 -8.01 -2.92 8.31
C PRO A 156 -7.23 -2.08 7.31
N ASN A 157 -7.78 -0.93 6.88
CA ASN A 157 -7.09 -0.01 5.97
C ASN A 157 -5.73 0.45 6.55
N ALA A 158 -5.70 0.84 7.83
CA ALA A 158 -4.45 1.28 8.48
C ALA A 158 -3.44 0.13 8.65
N TYR A 159 -3.92 -1.08 8.90
CA TYR A 159 -3.07 -2.27 8.99
C TYR A 159 -2.44 -2.60 7.63
N PHE A 160 -3.27 -2.81 6.61
CA PHE A 160 -2.84 -3.26 5.29
C PHE A 160 -2.11 -2.19 4.49
N TYR A 161 -2.18 -0.93 4.90
CA TYR A 161 -1.35 0.12 4.31
C TYR A 161 0.15 -0.17 4.47
N ARG A 162 0.55 -0.89 5.54
CA ARG A 162 1.96 -1.12 5.89
C ARG A 162 2.33 -2.59 6.12
N ASN A 163 1.35 -3.47 6.21
CA ASN A 163 1.55 -4.88 6.54
C ASN A 163 0.77 -5.74 5.55
N THR A 164 1.32 -6.88 5.18
CA THR A 164 0.62 -7.97 4.51
C THR A 164 -0.20 -8.76 5.52
N GLU A 165 -0.97 -9.75 5.05
CA GLU A 165 -1.61 -10.73 5.93
C GLU A 165 -0.58 -11.34 6.91
N PRO A 166 -0.95 -11.61 8.18
CA PRO A 166 -0.07 -12.28 9.13
C PRO A 166 0.51 -13.58 8.55
N GLY A 167 1.84 -13.70 8.55
CA GLY A 167 2.54 -14.87 8.02
C GLY A 167 2.81 -14.84 6.51
N VAL A 168 2.33 -13.82 5.79
CA VAL A 168 2.63 -13.60 4.37
C VAL A 168 3.78 -12.62 4.23
N ASP A 169 4.80 -13.01 3.47
CA ASP A 169 5.93 -12.12 3.18
C ASP A 169 5.51 -10.97 2.26
N GLN A 170 6.02 -9.79 2.55
CA GLN A 170 5.86 -8.61 1.70
C GLN A 170 6.89 -8.66 0.56
N TRP A 171 6.43 -8.49 -0.68
CA TRP A 171 7.32 -8.38 -1.83
C TRP A 171 7.74 -6.94 -2.06
N THR A 172 9.05 -6.70 -2.16
CA THR A 172 9.64 -5.39 -2.41
C THR A 172 10.21 -5.25 -3.83
N GLY A 173 10.02 -6.27 -4.68
CA GLY A 173 10.49 -6.27 -6.06
C GLY A 173 9.57 -5.51 -7.02
N ASP A 174 9.94 -5.56 -8.30
CA ASP A 174 9.18 -4.93 -9.40
C ASP A 174 7.77 -5.53 -9.51
N TRP A 175 6.85 -4.76 -10.11
CA TRP A 175 5.47 -5.19 -10.36
C TRP A 175 5.42 -6.10 -11.59
N THR A 176 4.79 -7.25 -11.44
CA THR A 176 4.54 -8.20 -12.53
C THR A 176 3.30 -7.80 -13.33
N ASP A 177 3.18 -8.36 -14.54
CA ASP A 177 2.00 -8.15 -15.39
C ASP A 177 0.73 -8.68 -14.70
N GLU A 178 0.84 -9.81 -14.00
CA GLU A 178 -0.27 -10.40 -13.24
C GLU A 178 -0.73 -9.49 -12.09
N GLU A 179 0.21 -8.88 -11.36
CA GLU A 179 -0.13 -7.93 -10.29
C GLU A 179 -0.75 -6.64 -10.84
N ARG A 180 -0.31 -6.18 -12.02
CA ARG A 180 -0.93 -5.03 -12.71
C ARG A 180 -2.35 -5.38 -13.14
N ASP A 181 -2.57 -6.58 -13.69
CA ASP A 181 -3.88 -6.99 -14.16
C ASP A 181 -4.87 -7.08 -12.98
N LEU A 182 -4.45 -7.64 -11.84
CA LEU A 182 -5.22 -7.61 -10.59
C LEU A 182 -5.50 -6.18 -10.11
N PHE A 183 -4.54 -5.27 -10.23
CA PHE A 183 -4.72 -3.86 -9.89
C PHE A 183 -5.83 -3.24 -10.75
N ILE A 184 -5.79 -3.44 -12.07
CA ILE A 184 -6.75 -2.88 -13.01
C ILE A 184 -8.14 -3.48 -12.80
N GLU A 185 -8.23 -4.80 -12.57
CA GLU A 185 -9.48 -5.50 -12.25
C GLU A 185 -10.12 -4.92 -10.98
N THR A 186 -9.34 -4.81 -9.91
CA THR A 186 -9.80 -4.24 -8.62
C THR A 186 -10.25 -2.79 -8.78
N ALA A 187 -9.50 -1.98 -9.53
CA ALA A 187 -9.85 -0.59 -9.81
C ALA A 187 -11.11 -0.46 -10.67
N THR A 188 -11.35 -1.40 -11.59
CA THR A 188 -12.56 -1.45 -12.41
C THR A 188 -13.78 -1.77 -11.58
N GLU A 189 -13.66 -2.71 -10.63
CA GLU A 189 -14.78 -3.15 -9.80
C GLU A 189 -15.14 -2.13 -8.70
N PHE A 190 -14.13 -1.59 -8.01
CA PHE A 190 -14.36 -0.82 -6.79
C PHE A 190 -13.94 0.66 -6.86
N GLY A 191 -13.30 1.08 -7.96
CA GLY A 191 -12.58 2.34 -8.05
C GLY A 191 -11.20 2.28 -7.38
N CYS A 192 -10.44 3.37 -7.45
CA CYS A 192 -9.17 3.52 -6.72
C CYS A 192 -8.83 5.00 -6.53
N GLY A 193 -7.78 5.28 -5.74
CA GLY A 193 -7.31 6.66 -5.46
C GLY A 193 -7.21 6.97 -3.96
N ASP A 194 -7.93 6.23 -3.12
CA ASP A 194 -7.84 6.29 -1.67
C ASP A 194 -7.88 4.89 -1.03
N LYS A 195 -7.84 4.83 0.32
CA LYS A 195 -7.95 3.59 1.11
C LYS A 195 -7.08 2.43 0.61
N TRP A 196 -5.84 2.76 0.23
CA TRP A 196 -4.92 1.82 -0.38
C TRP A 196 -4.64 0.55 0.43
N GLY A 197 -4.80 0.58 1.76
CA GLY A 197 -4.68 -0.62 2.56
C GLY A 197 -5.80 -1.63 2.28
N LEU A 198 -7.04 -1.18 2.10
CA LEU A 198 -8.13 -2.09 1.71
C LEU A 198 -7.91 -2.60 0.29
N PHE A 199 -7.56 -1.69 -0.63
CA PHE A 199 -7.28 -2.02 -2.02
C PHE A 199 -6.19 -3.10 -2.16
N SER A 200 -5.10 -3.00 -1.39
CA SER A 200 -4.00 -3.96 -1.47
C SER A 200 -4.36 -5.38 -1.05
N THR A 201 -5.52 -5.60 -0.42
CA THR A 201 -5.95 -6.96 -0.03
C THR A 201 -6.31 -7.84 -1.23
N TYR A 202 -6.55 -7.25 -2.40
CA TYR A 202 -6.78 -7.95 -3.67
C TYR A 202 -5.49 -8.27 -4.43
N ILE A 203 -4.35 -7.75 -3.97
CA ILE A 203 -3.05 -7.95 -4.63
C ILE A 203 -2.11 -8.63 -3.60
N PRO A 204 -2.00 -9.97 -3.64
CA PRO A 204 -1.19 -10.71 -2.68
C PRO A 204 0.23 -10.16 -2.57
N HIS A 205 0.82 -10.25 -1.37
CA HIS A 205 2.18 -9.79 -1.05
C HIS A 205 2.45 -8.28 -1.18
N ARG A 206 1.52 -7.48 -1.70
CA ARG A 206 1.61 -6.02 -1.75
C ARG A 206 0.87 -5.38 -0.59
N VAL A 207 1.33 -4.21 -0.20
CA VAL A 207 0.68 -3.37 0.82
C VAL A 207 0.24 -2.05 0.24
N GLY A 208 -0.62 -1.33 0.96
CA GLY A 208 -1.26 -0.13 0.44
C GLY A 208 -0.29 0.97 0.00
N TYR A 209 0.82 1.21 0.69
CA TYR A 209 1.77 2.23 0.23
C TYR A 209 2.39 1.87 -1.13
N GLN A 210 2.59 0.57 -1.41
CA GLN A 210 3.13 0.12 -2.69
C GLN A 210 2.11 0.33 -3.80
N CYS A 211 0.85 -0.01 -3.55
CA CYS A 211 -0.25 0.21 -4.49
C CYS A 211 -0.40 1.71 -4.79
N SER A 212 -0.36 2.55 -3.74
CA SER A 212 -0.42 4.00 -3.88
C SER A 212 0.74 4.57 -4.69
N ASN A 213 1.96 4.04 -4.54
CA ASN A 213 3.11 4.50 -5.33
C ASN A 213 3.02 4.02 -6.77
N PHE A 214 2.70 2.75 -6.98
CA PHE A 214 2.50 2.16 -8.31
C PHE A 214 1.43 2.89 -9.11
N TYR A 215 0.35 3.30 -8.44
CA TYR A 215 -0.72 4.10 -9.03
C TYR A 215 -0.22 5.38 -9.72
N ARG A 216 0.59 6.17 -9.01
CA ARG A 216 1.05 7.49 -9.49
C ARG A 216 2.32 7.42 -10.33
N GLN A 217 3.13 6.37 -10.18
CA GLN A 217 4.38 6.22 -10.91
C GLN A 217 4.25 5.41 -12.21
N CYS A 218 3.27 4.51 -12.29
CA CYS A 218 3.12 3.59 -13.43
C CYS A 218 1.69 3.64 -13.99
N ILE A 219 0.67 3.36 -13.17
CA ILE A 219 -0.72 3.18 -13.66
C ILE A 219 -1.28 4.44 -14.35
N ILE A 220 -1.18 5.62 -13.72
CA ILE A 220 -1.63 6.88 -14.35
C ILE A 220 -0.71 7.28 -15.52
N PRO A 221 0.63 7.34 -15.37
CA PRO A 221 1.53 7.69 -16.47
C PRO A 221 1.45 6.81 -17.71
N GLU A 222 1.10 5.53 -17.57
CA GLU A 222 0.94 4.60 -18.69
C GLU A 222 -0.48 4.64 -19.30
N GLY A 223 -1.43 5.33 -18.65
CA GLY A 223 -2.79 5.50 -19.15
C GLY A 223 -3.67 4.27 -18.92
N TRP A 224 -3.35 3.38 -17.98
CA TRP A 224 -4.21 2.27 -17.58
C TRP A 224 -5.45 2.77 -16.82
N VAL A 225 -5.25 3.82 -16.01
CA VAL A 225 -6.30 4.49 -15.25
C VAL A 225 -6.26 5.99 -15.54
N ILE A 226 -7.44 6.56 -15.76
CA ILE A 226 -7.65 8.01 -15.88
C ILE A 226 -8.32 8.50 -14.60
N ASP A 227 -7.66 9.45 -13.94
CA ASP A 227 -8.13 10.11 -12.72
C ASP A 227 -8.05 11.63 -12.88
N ASP A 228 -9.21 12.28 -12.84
CA ASP A 228 -9.35 13.73 -13.00
C ASP A 228 -8.65 14.54 -11.89
N ASN A 229 -8.26 13.90 -10.79
CA ASN A 229 -7.51 14.55 -9.72
C ASN A 229 -6.01 14.67 -10.02
N TYR A 230 -5.55 14.06 -11.11
CA TYR A 230 -4.18 14.11 -11.59
C TYR A 230 -4.06 14.83 -12.94
N ARG A 231 -2.89 15.40 -13.18
CA ARG A 231 -2.44 15.87 -14.48
C ARG A 231 -1.10 15.26 -14.80
N LEU A 232 -0.74 15.27 -16.07
CA LEU A 232 0.58 14.83 -16.51
C LEU A 232 1.44 16.07 -16.78
N ASP A 233 2.66 16.09 -16.24
CA ASP A 233 3.64 17.08 -16.62
C ASP A 233 4.18 16.81 -18.04
N SER A 234 5.06 17.69 -18.53
CA SER A 234 5.68 17.53 -19.84
C SER A 234 6.51 16.23 -19.99
N GLY A 235 6.93 15.63 -18.89
CA GLY A 235 7.65 14.34 -18.84
C GLY A 235 6.73 13.12 -18.70
N GLY A 236 5.41 13.31 -18.68
CA GLY A 236 4.44 12.23 -18.49
C GLY A 236 4.30 11.76 -17.04
N LYS A 237 4.85 12.48 -16.06
CA LYS A 237 4.72 12.14 -14.64
C LYS A 237 3.38 12.65 -14.11
N ALA A 238 2.73 11.82 -13.30
CA ALA A 238 1.48 12.19 -12.65
C ALA A 238 1.70 13.18 -11.49
N VAL A 239 1.01 14.30 -11.55
CA VAL A 239 1.00 15.38 -10.56
C VAL A 239 -0.42 15.52 -10.03
N TYR A 240 -0.57 15.42 -8.71
CA TYR A 240 -1.86 15.58 -8.05
C TYR A 240 -2.24 17.06 -7.99
N VAL A 241 -3.38 17.43 -8.58
CA VAL A 241 -3.84 18.83 -8.65
C VAL A 241 -5.03 19.14 -7.74
N GLY A 242 -5.41 18.18 -6.89
CA GLY A 242 -6.50 18.31 -5.94
C GLY A 242 -7.82 17.69 -6.42
N ASN A 243 -8.74 17.50 -5.47
CA ASN A 243 -10.00 16.81 -5.74
C ASN A 243 -10.95 17.66 -6.58
N HIS A 244 -11.17 17.27 -7.84
CA HIS A 244 -12.00 18.01 -8.79
C HIS A 244 -13.51 17.94 -8.47
N LYS A 245 -13.99 16.85 -7.85
CA LYS A 245 -15.41 16.76 -7.40
C LYS A 245 -15.77 17.80 -6.33
N ARG A 246 -14.81 18.26 -5.52
CA ARG A 246 -15.07 19.28 -4.48
C ARG A 246 -15.21 20.70 -5.02
N ARG A 247 -14.78 20.99 -6.24
CA ARG A 247 -14.80 22.36 -6.81
C ARG A 247 -16.15 22.75 -7.42
N GLY A 248 -17.03 21.77 -7.69
CA GLY A 248 -18.37 21.99 -8.26
C GLY A 248 -19.51 22.08 -7.24
N ALA A 249 -19.25 21.87 -5.94
CA ALA A 249 -20.24 22.00 -4.89
C ALA A 249 -20.15 23.39 -4.25
N LYS A 250 -20.77 24.39 -4.88
CA LYS A 250 -21.13 25.67 -4.26
C LYS A 250 -22.59 25.96 -4.54
#